data_AF-A0A924YQU5-F1
#
_entry.id   AF-A0A924YQU5-F1
#
_cell.length_a   1.000
_cell.length_b   1.000
_cell.length_c   1.000
_cell.angle_alpha   90.00
_cell.angle_beta   90.00
_cell.angle_gamma   90.00
#
_symmetry.space_group_name_H-M   'P 1'
#
loop_
_entity.id
_entity.type
_entity.pdbx_description
1 polymer ?
#
loop_
_entity_poly.entity_id
_entity_poly.type
_entity_poly.pdbx_seq_one_letter_code
_entity_poly.pdbx_strand_id
1 'polypeptide(L)'
;MQQSFELVDLSTGQAHLLDDSSESLAGRSTEARIFLYDLGCSRRQFRIVPRDGALVLEALSDSVPTYCDGKECSAPVPLREGLEIEVHQTKFRVRRVGGGDDSQSRSAAIVEACDIPLGQSFPVGEETTIGRDPTVDVYLPHIQVSRRHARLRIVPEGAIVEDLGSANGTFLEGRRLLLPQRMAPGATIGIGPYSLTFTGSALVSETRTNNLQIEGRSLTRWVNDQGQTSQRKTILDDVSLVIRPHEFVCLLGPTGSGKSTLLAALSARVPANQGQVLINQANLYEHFDSLKRDIAVVPQRDILHDELPLADALRYTAKLRLPIDTSATEMNAQVDDLLQRVGLQAHRQTRLGQLSGGQRRRASLANELISNPSLLFLDEVTSGLDEQTDREMMRLFRRLADAGKTVVCVTHTLANIAETCHLIVLLTV
;
A
#
# COMPACT_ATOMS: atom_id res chain seq x y z
N MET A 1 39.81 -6.97 -14.97
CA MET A 1 38.83 -6.13 -14.24
C MET A 1 37.45 -6.62 -14.65
N GLN A 2 36.76 -7.37 -13.78
CA GLN A 2 35.38 -7.80 -14.00
C GLN A 2 34.48 -6.57 -14.15
N GLN A 3 33.62 -6.56 -15.17
CA GLN A 3 32.71 -5.45 -15.44
C GLN A 3 31.33 -5.83 -14.92
N SER A 4 31.05 -5.53 -13.65
CA SER A 4 29.73 -5.77 -13.10
C SER A 4 28.74 -4.72 -13.63
N PHE A 5 27.67 -5.19 -14.26
CA PHE A 5 26.55 -4.36 -14.70
C PHE A 5 25.33 -4.65 -13.83
N GLU A 6 24.41 -3.72 -13.78
CA GLU A 6 23.05 -3.91 -13.28
C GLU A 6 22.06 -3.48 -14.36
N LEU A 7 20.95 -4.20 -14.42
CA LEU A 7 19.82 -3.86 -15.26
C LEU A 7 18.78 -3.13 -14.40
N VAL A 8 18.58 -1.84 -14.66
CA VAL A 8 17.62 -1.01 -13.92
C VAL A 8 16.31 -0.99 -14.70
N ASP A 9 15.26 -1.55 -14.14
CA ASP A 9 13.91 -1.40 -14.64
C ASP A 9 13.46 0.06 -14.45
N LEU A 10 13.17 0.75 -15.54
CA LEU A 10 12.76 2.15 -15.53
C LEU A 10 11.29 2.32 -15.12
N SER A 11 10.49 1.25 -15.17
CA SER A 11 9.10 1.25 -14.69
C SER A 11 9.02 1.07 -13.18
N THR A 12 9.79 0.13 -12.62
CA THR A 12 9.74 -0.22 -11.18
C THR A 12 10.87 0.42 -10.36
N GLY A 13 11.92 0.92 -11.00
CA GLY A 13 13.14 1.39 -10.35
C GLY A 13 14.01 0.25 -9.77
N GLN A 14 13.64 -1.01 -9.99
CA GLN A 14 14.35 -2.17 -9.48
C GLN A 14 15.67 -2.37 -10.24
N ALA A 15 16.78 -2.51 -9.51
CA ALA A 15 18.08 -2.85 -10.10
C ALA A 15 18.37 -4.33 -9.93
N HIS A 16 18.64 -5.03 -11.03
CA HIS A 16 19.01 -6.43 -11.05
C HIS A 16 20.52 -6.54 -11.32
N LEU A 17 21.28 -7.01 -10.34
CA LEU A 17 22.72 -7.21 -10.51
C LEU A 17 22.97 -8.34 -11.51
N LEU A 18 23.77 -8.07 -12.53
CA LEU A 18 24.15 -9.03 -13.57
C LEU A 18 25.50 -9.63 -13.20
N ASP A 19 25.55 -10.96 -13.25
CA ASP A 19 26.72 -11.75 -12.87
C ASP A 19 27.43 -12.25 -14.13
N ASP A 20 28.75 -12.09 -14.17
CA ASP A 20 29.61 -12.54 -15.28
C ASP A 20 29.74 -14.07 -15.33
N SER A 21 29.23 -14.79 -14.33
CA SER A 21 29.35 -16.25 -14.20
C SER A 21 28.07 -17.06 -14.50
N SER A 22 26.91 -16.41 -14.64
CA SER A 22 25.62 -17.11 -14.83
C SER A 22 24.67 -16.41 -15.79
N GLU A 23 23.85 -17.19 -16.50
CA GLU A 23 22.76 -16.68 -17.34
C GLU A 23 21.71 -15.95 -16.49
N SER A 24 21.32 -14.76 -16.91
CA SER A 24 20.20 -14.02 -16.33
C SER A 24 19.03 -13.99 -17.31
N LEU A 25 18.05 -14.87 -17.09
CA LEU A 25 16.82 -14.93 -17.89
C LEU A 25 15.83 -13.85 -17.43
N ALA A 26 15.29 -13.11 -18.40
CA ALA A 26 14.20 -12.16 -18.21
C ALA A 26 12.90 -12.64 -18.88
N GLY A 27 11.79 -12.57 -18.18
CA GLY A 27 10.48 -12.96 -18.71
C GLY A 27 9.43 -13.16 -17.62
N ARG A 28 8.25 -13.61 -18.04
CA ARG A 28 7.13 -13.93 -17.13
C ARG A 28 7.19 -15.32 -16.49
N SER A 29 8.26 -16.10 -16.76
CA SER A 29 8.45 -17.42 -16.16
C SER A 29 8.87 -17.28 -14.70
N THR A 30 8.41 -18.18 -13.84
CA THR A 30 8.87 -18.29 -12.43
C THR A 30 10.34 -18.70 -12.32
N GLU A 31 10.94 -19.19 -13.40
CA GLU A 31 12.37 -19.48 -13.52
C GLU A 31 13.21 -18.26 -13.93
N ALA A 32 12.57 -17.13 -14.27
CA ALA A 32 13.27 -15.92 -14.68
C ALA A 32 13.85 -15.20 -13.46
N ARG A 33 15.16 -14.95 -13.48
CA ARG A 33 15.84 -14.14 -12.46
C ARG A 33 15.43 -12.67 -12.51
N ILE A 34 15.01 -12.20 -13.68
CA ILE A 34 14.47 -10.87 -13.93
C ILE A 34 13.02 -11.02 -14.34
N PHE A 35 12.11 -10.96 -13.37
CA PHE A 35 10.69 -11.17 -13.64
C PHE A 35 10.08 -9.94 -14.31
N LEU A 36 9.43 -10.14 -15.46
CA LEU A 36 8.72 -9.08 -16.17
C LEU A 36 7.25 -9.08 -15.74
N TYR A 37 6.77 -7.99 -15.15
CA TYR A 37 5.37 -7.87 -14.70
C TYR A 37 4.40 -7.48 -15.82
N ASP A 38 4.92 -6.98 -16.94
CA ASP A 38 4.14 -6.61 -18.11
C ASP A 38 3.50 -7.85 -18.76
N LEU A 39 2.16 -7.86 -18.79
CA LEU A 39 1.37 -8.96 -19.33
C LEU A 39 1.57 -9.16 -20.83
N GLY A 40 2.04 -8.14 -21.55
CA GLY A 40 2.42 -8.23 -22.97
C GLY A 40 3.73 -8.96 -23.21
N CYS A 41 4.57 -9.18 -22.19
CA CYS A 41 5.85 -9.86 -22.33
C CYS A 41 5.71 -11.38 -22.41
N SER A 42 6.70 -12.04 -23.01
CA SER A 42 6.76 -13.51 -23.10
C SER A 42 7.29 -14.15 -21.82
N ARG A 43 7.00 -15.45 -21.61
CA ARG A 43 7.53 -16.22 -20.46
C ARG A 43 9.06 -16.24 -20.43
N ARG A 44 9.69 -16.29 -21.61
CA ARG A 44 11.13 -16.14 -21.81
C ARG A 44 11.32 -15.05 -22.86
N GLN A 45 11.61 -13.84 -22.42
CA GLN A 45 11.59 -12.66 -23.29
C GLN A 45 12.97 -12.38 -23.88
N PHE A 46 13.98 -12.26 -23.02
CA PHE A 46 15.38 -12.17 -23.39
C PHE A 46 16.22 -12.80 -22.30
N ARG A 47 17.49 -13.08 -22.60
CA ARG A 47 18.48 -13.48 -21.60
C ARG A 47 19.73 -12.65 -21.76
N ILE A 48 20.44 -12.50 -20.65
CA ILE A 48 21.77 -11.90 -20.62
C ILE A 48 22.76 -13.00 -20.27
N VAL A 49 23.73 -13.23 -21.16
CA VAL A 49 24.71 -14.32 -21.03
C VAL A 49 26.14 -13.79 -21.18
N PRO A 50 27.11 -14.34 -20.43
CA PRO A 50 28.53 -14.04 -20.64
C PRO A 50 29.05 -14.70 -21.91
N ARG A 51 29.66 -13.91 -22.81
CA ARG A 51 30.26 -14.36 -24.07
C ARG A 51 31.53 -13.56 -24.37
N ASP A 52 32.63 -14.27 -24.60
CA ASP A 52 33.95 -13.68 -24.95
C ASP A 52 34.43 -12.56 -23.99
N GLY A 53 34.12 -12.68 -22.70
CA GLY A 53 34.50 -11.71 -21.68
C GLY A 53 33.61 -10.48 -21.56
N ALA A 54 32.44 -10.48 -22.21
CA ALA A 54 31.41 -9.45 -22.09
C ALA A 54 30.03 -10.05 -21.81
N LEU A 55 29.12 -9.28 -21.21
CA LEU A 55 27.71 -9.66 -21.13
C LEU A 55 26.99 -9.27 -22.42
N VAL A 56 26.16 -10.16 -22.95
CA VAL A 56 25.43 -9.96 -24.19
C VAL A 56 23.95 -10.29 -23.98
N LEU A 57 23.07 -9.43 -24.48
CA LEU A 57 21.63 -9.64 -24.50
C LEU A 57 21.23 -10.43 -25.76
N GLU A 58 20.46 -11.49 -25.56
CA GLU A 58 19.86 -12.31 -26.62
C GLU A 58 18.34 -12.28 -26.48
N ALA A 59 17.62 -11.80 -27.50
CA ALA A 59 16.16 -11.88 -27.55
C ALA A 59 15.74 -13.35 -27.75
N LEU A 60 14.71 -13.78 -27.00
CA LEU A 60 14.23 -15.17 -27.01
C LEU A 60 12.78 -15.30 -27.50
N SER A 61 12.04 -14.20 -27.64
CA SER A 61 10.64 -14.20 -28.07
C SER A 61 10.50 -13.85 -29.55
N ASP A 62 9.83 -14.72 -30.30
CA ASP A 62 9.44 -14.47 -31.70
C ASP A 62 8.12 -13.69 -31.81
N SER A 63 7.33 -13.64 -30.74
CA SER A 63 6.00 -13.01 -30.72
C SER A 63 5.99 -11.56 -30.23
N VAL A 64 6.97 -11.19 -29.40
CA VAL A 64 7.06 -9.87 -28.79
C VAL A 64 8.51 -9.42 -28.91
N PRO A 65 8.81 -8.46 -29.80
CA PRO A 65 10.18 -8.05 -30.05
C PRO A 65 10.79 -7.35 -28.83
N THR A 66 12.09 -7.59 -28.63
CA THR A 66 12.93 -6.82 -27.70
C THR A 66 13.68 -5.77 -28.50
N TYR A 67 13.68 -4.53 -28.04
CA TYR A 67 14.39 -3.41 -28.67
C TYR A 67 15.57 -2.97 -27.81
N CYS A 68 16.67 -2.62 -28.45
CA CYS A 68 17.92 -2.15 -27.85
C CYS A 68 18.22 -0.78 -28.49
N ASP A 69 18.20 0.31 -27.72
CA ASP A 69 18.29 1.70 -28.21
C ASP A 69 17.33 1.98 -29.40
N GLY A 70 16.09 1.50 -29.30
CA GLY A 70 15.04 1.68 -30.31
C GLY A 70 15.18 0.80 -31.57
N LYS A 71 16.16 -0.12 -31.61
CA LYS A 71 16.32 -1.09 -32.72
C LYS A 71 15.97 -2.49 -32.25
N GLU A 72 15.20 -3.22 -33.04
CA GLU A 72 14.84 -4.61 -32.72
C GLU A 72 16.10 -5.50 -32.65
N CYS A 73 16.28 -6.21 -31.54
CA CYS A 73 17.45 -7.02 -31.27
C CYS A 73 17.30 -8.38 -31.98
N SER A 74 17.63 -8.42 -33.27
CA SER A 74 17.63 -9.64 -34.11
C SER A 74 18.93 -10.46 -34.02
N ALA A 75 19.95 -9.92 -33.36
CA ALA A 75 21.22 -10.57 -33.08
C ALA A 75 21.69 -10.22 -31.66
N PRO A 76 22.63 -10.98 -31.07
CA PRO A 76 23.14 -10.71 -29.72
C PRO A 76 23.74 -9.30 -29.60
N VAL A 77 23.31 -8.53 -28.60
CA VAL A 77 23.71 -7.12 -28.38
C VAL A 77 24.59 -7.01 -27.14
N PRO A 78 25.84 -6.51 -27.24
CA PRO A 78 26.72 -6.37 -26.09
C PRO A 78 26.20 -5.30 -25.11
N LEU A 79 26.23 -5.60 -23.82
CA LEU A 79 25.83 -4.66 -22.78
C LEU A 79 26.87 -3.53 -22.65
N ARG A 80 26.37 -2.30 -22.48
CA ARG A 80 27.16 -1.09 -22.27
C ARG A 80 26.43 -0.14 -21.33
N GLU A 81 27.18 0.72 -20.65
CA GLU A 81 26.61 1.81 -19.84
C GLU A 81 25.58 2.61 -20.65
N GLY A 82 24.40 2.80 -20.09
CA GLY A 82 23.34 3.59 -20.69
C GLY A 82 22.55 2.90 -21.80
N LEU A 83 22.82 1.62 -22.13
CA LEU A 83 22.02 0.86 -23.10
C LEU A 83 20.57 0.79 -22.61
N GLU A 84 19.63 1.22 -23.46
CA GLU A 84 18.20 1.10 -23.18
C GLU A 84 17.63 -0.16 -23.81
N ILE A 85 16.91 -0.94 -23.03
CA ILE A 85 16.25 -2.17 -23.49
C ILE A 85 14.75 -1.97 -23.30
N GLU A 86 13.99 -2.08 -24.37
CA GLU A 86 12.53 -1.92 -24.34
C GLU A 86 11.86 -3.23 -24.76
N VAL A 87 10.88 -3.67 -23.98
CA VAL A 87 10.00 -4.79 -24.33
C VAL A 87 8.58 -4.36 -24.02
N HIS A 88 7.72 -4.30 -25.05
CA HIS A 88 6.34 -3.86 -24.91
C HIS A 88 6.23 -2.52 -24.16
N GLN A 89 5.78 -2.51 -22.90
CA GLN A 89 5.69 -1.30 -22.05
C GLN A 89 6.80 -1.22 -21.00
N THR A 90 7.61 -2.28 -20.85
CA THR A 90 8.72 -2.31 -19.89
C THR A 90 9.97 -1.75 -20.52
N LYS A 91 10.68 -0.86 -19.81
CA LYS A 91 11.96 -0.33 -20.24
C LYS A 91 13.02 -0.58 -19.18
N PHE A 92 14.22 -0.89 -19.60
CA PHE A 92 15.38 -1.06 -18.74
C PHE A 92 16.51 -0.15 -19.21
N ARG A 93 17.38 0.22 -18.27
CA ARG A 93 18.66 0.86 -18.58
C ARG A 93 19.79 0.09 -17.92
N VAL A 94 20.82 -0.23 -18.70
CA VAL A 94 22.04 -0.87 -18.21
C VAL A 94 22.91 0.17 -17.53
N ARG A 95 23.34 -0.11 -16.30
CA ARG A 95 24.28 0.72 -15.54
C ARG A 95 25.45 -0.13 -15.06
N ARG A 96 26.64 0.44 -15.01
CA ARG A 96 27.89 -0.18 -14.58
C ARG A 96 28.05 0.08 -13.10
N VAL A 97 28.33 -0.98 -12.36
CA VAL A 97 28.56 -0.90 -10.92
C VAL A 97 30.02 -0.49 -10.70
N GLY A 98 30.24 0.81 -10.49
CA GLY A 98 31.54 1.39 -10.13
C GLY A 98 31.67 1.55 -8.63
N GLY A 99 32.80 1.13 -8.05
CA GLY A 99 33.17 1.47 -6.67
C GLY A 99 33.49 2.97 -6.58
N GLY A 100 32.48 3.79 -6.31
CA GLY A 100 32.60 5.23 -6.20
C GLY A 100 31.25 5.85 -5.86
N ASP A 101 31.26 6.63 -4.80
CA ASP A 101 30.13 7.35 -4.19
C ASP A 101 29.39 8.22 -5.22
N ASP A 102 28.14 7.87 -5.56
CA ASP A 102 27.25 8.73 -6.35
C ASP A 102 25.79 8.59 -5.88
N SER A 103 25.47 9.41 -4.89
CA SER A 103 24.18 9.57 -4.23
C SER A 103 23.26 10.57 -4.96
N GLN A 104 23.46 10.81 -6.25
CA GLN A 104 22.69 11.80 -7.03
C GLN A 104 22.22 11.25 -8.37
N SER A 105 21.19 10.40 -8.35
CA SER A 105 20.20 10.20 -9.45
C SER A 105 19.19 9.13 -9.03
N ARG A 106 18.50 9.37 -7.91
CA ARG A 106 17.35 8.58 -7.46
C ARG A 106 16.13 9.49 -7.52
N SER A 107 15.65 9.78 -8.72
CA SER A 107 14.47 10.61 -8.92
C SER A 107 13.57 9.97 -9.96
N ALA A 108 12.33 9.72 -9.55
CA ALA A 108 11.18 9.35 -10.36
C ALA A 108 11.15 7.91 -10.93
N ALA A 109 10.80 6.95 -10.07
CA ALA A 109 10.00 5.78 -10.47
C ALA A 109 8.96 5.54 -9.38
N ILE A 110 7.73 5.37 -9.85
CA ILE A 110 6.47 5.46 -9.13
C ILE A 110 6.32 4.24 -8.21
N VAL A 111 5.98 4.45 -6.94
CA VAL A 111 5.50 3.39 -6.04
C VAL A 111 4.05 3.06 -6.45
N GLU A 112 3.91 2.40 -7.59
CA GLU A 112 2.69 1.69 -7.98
C GLU A 112 2.66 0.37 -7.20
N ALA A 113 1.48 0.08 -6.64
CA ALA A 113 1.09 -1.10 -5.88
C ALA A 113 2.15 -2.21 -5.72
N CYS A 114 2.81 -2.24 -4.55
CA CYS A 114 3.49 -3.44 -4.04
C CYS A 114 2.43 -4.48 -3.65
N ASP A 115 1.75 -5.04 -4.65
CA ASP A 115 0.71 -6.04 -4.47
C ASP A 115 1.26 -7.41 -4.88
N ILE A 116 1.17 -8.37 -3.95
CA ILE A 116 1.32 -9.79 -4.24
C ILE A 116 0.04 -10.24 -4.94
N PRO A 117 0.09 -10.77 -6.18
CA PRO A 117 -1.11 -11.21 -6.87
C PRO A 117 -1.93 -12.21 -6.05
N LEU A 118 -3.24 -12.10 -6.17
CA LEU A 118 -4.16 -13.09 -5.61
C LEU A 118 -3.80 -14.48 -6.14
N GLY A 119 -3.68 -15.44 -5.22
CA GLY A 119 -3.30 -16.81 -5.55
C GLY A 119 -1.80 -17.02 -5.76
N GLN A 120 -0.95 -15.99 -5.58
CA GLN A 120 0.51 -16.21 -5.57
C GLN A 120 0.86 -17.17 -4.43
N SER A 121 1.56 -18.24 -4.80
CA SER A 121 1.97 -19.31 -3.88
C SER A 121 3.44 -19.19 -3.56
N PHE A 122 3.76 -19.19 -2.27
CA PHE A 122 5.10 -19.18 -1.72
C PHE A 122 5.39 -20.53 -1.08
N PRO A 123 6.34 -21.33 -1.59
CA PRO A 123 6.66 -22.62 -1.01
C PRO A 123 7.18 -22.45 0.43
N VAL A 124 6.75 -23.31 1.33
CA VAL A 124 7.20 -23.33 2.73
C VAL A 124 8.12 -24.54 2.93
N GLY A 125 9.36 -24.26 3.30
CA GLY A 125 10.39 -25.26 3.62
C GLY A 125 10.37 -25.67 5.09
N GLU A 126 11.44 -26.34 5.55
CA GLU A 126 11.60 -26.72 6.97
C GLU A 126 11.53 -25.49 7.88
N GLU A 127 12.19 -24.41 7.47
CA GLU A 127 12.11 -23.08 8.06
C GLU A 127 11.89 -22.07 6.93
N THR A 128 11.00 -21.11 7.14
CA THR A 128 10.65 -20.09 6.13
C THR A 128 10.47 -18.75 6.83
N THR A 129 11.27 -17.78 6.45
CA THR A 129 11.21 -16.41 6.96
C THR A 129 10.33 -15.55 6.07
N ILE A 130 9.45 -14.76 6.69
CA ILE A 130 8.59 -13.79 6.01
C ILE A 130 9.01 -12.38 6.42
N GLY A 131 9.06 -11.45 5.47
CA GLY A 131 9.28 -10.03 5.79
C GLY A 131 9.45 -9.13 4.58
N ARG A 132 9.71 -7.84 4.82
CA ARG A 132 9.94 -6.84 3.75
C ARG A 132 11.39 -6.72 3.29
N ASP A 133 12.28 -7.56 3.80
CA ASP A 133 13.66 -7.62 3.31
C ASP A 133 13.73 -8.59 2.12
N PRO A 134 14.27 -8.19 0.95
CA PRO A 134 14.34 -9.07 -0.22
C PRO A 134 15.15 -10.37 -0.01
N THR A 135 15.92 -10.48 1.07
CA THR A 135 16.73 -11.66 1.40
C THR A 135 15.95 -12.76 2.11
N VAL A 136 14.68 -12.53 2.49
CA VAL A 136 13.83 -13.53 3.14
C VAL A 136 13.16 -14.46 2.11
N ASP A 137 12.68 -15.61 2.58
CA ASP A 137 12.05 -16.62 1.71
C ASP A 137 10.71 -16.15 1.13
N VAL A 138 9.91 -15.43 1.93
CA VAL A 138 8.63 -14.85 1.51
C VAL A 138 8.70 -13.33 1.62
N TYR A 139 9.02 -12.70 0.50
CA TYR A 139 9.18 -11.26 0.40
C TYR A 139 7.83 -10.54 0.30
N LEU A 140 7.53 -9.70 1.30
CA LEU A 140 6.33 -8.89 1.42
C LEU A 140 6.70 -7.39 1.41
N PRO A 141 6.77 -6.74 0.25
CA PRO A 141 7.28 -5.36 0.08
C PRO A 141 6.34 -4.28 0.60
N HIS A 142 6.05 -4.23 1.90
CA HIS A 142 5.19 -3.20 2.47
C HIS A 142 5.78 -2.53 3.71
N ILE A 143 5.58 -1.22 3.83
CA ILE A 143 6.18 -0.41 4.91
C ILE A 143 5.67 -0.79 6.30
N GLN A 144 4.50 -1.42 6.40
CA GLN A 144 3.98 -1.96 7.67
C GLN A 144 4.57 -3.33 8.05
N VAL A 145 5.33 -3.97 7.18
CA VAL A 145 5.93 -5.28 7.44
C VAL A 145 7.36 -5.05 7.96
N SER A 146 7.76 -5.68 9.08
CA SER A 146 9.17 -5.68 9.51
C SER A 146 10.08 -6.42 8.50
N ARG A 147 11.37 -6.07 8.45
CA ARG A 147 12.36 -6.68 7.54
C ARG A 147 12.38 -8.19 7.68
N ARG A 148 12.38 -8.67 8.92
CA ARG A 148 12.08 -10.05 9.30
C ARG A 148 10.88 -10.02 10.23
N HIS A 149 9.71 -10.40 9.73
CA HIS A 149 8.44 -10.21 10.42
C HIS A 149 8.03 -11.46 11.18
N ALA A 150 8.03 -12.59 10.49
CA ALA A 150 7.56 -13.85 11.02
C ALA A 150 8.43 -15.00 10.52
N ARG A 151 8.31 -16.13 11.21
CA ARG A 151 8.94 -17.39 10.84
C ARG A 151 7.91 -18.50 10.86
N LEU A 152 7.95 -19.35 9.84
CA LEU A 152 7.24 -20.61 9.81
C LEU A 152 8.24 -21.76 9.95
N ARG A 153 7.82 -22.79 10.66
CA ARG A 153 8.52 -24.07 10.73
C ARG A 153 7.55 -25.21 10.50
N ILE A 154 7.81 -26.05 9.51
CA ILE A 154 6.96 -27.22 9.24
C ILE A 154 7.08 -28.23 10.39
N VAL A 155 5.95 -28.77 10.82
CA VAL A 155 5.87 -29.81 11.85
C VAL A 155 4.91 -30.92 11.37
N PRO A 156 4.94 -32.13 11.95
CA PRO A 156 3.94 -33.14 11.65
C PRO A 156 2.53 -32.55 11.85
N GLU A 157 1.67 -32.69 10.84
CA GLU A 157 0.28 -32.19 10.82
C GLU A 157 0.11 -30.66 10.75
N GLY A 158 1.11 -29.90 10.30
CA GLY A 158 0.95 -28.48 9.98
C GLY A 158 2.23 -27.67 10.01
N ALA A 159 2.14 -26.45 10.53
CA ALA A 159 3.27 -25.56 10.72
C ALA A 159 3.19 -24.85 12.07
N ILE A 160 4.32 -24.41 12.61
CA ILE A 160 4.37 -23.46 13.72
C ILE A 160 4.69 -22.09 13.13
N VAL A 161 3.86 -21.10 13.44
CA VAL A 161 4.10 -19.69 13.11
C VAL A 161 4.57 -18.96 14.37
N GLU A 162 5.61 -18.15 14.20
CA GLU A 162 6.23 -17.33 15.24
C GLU A 162 6.39 -15.90 14.74
N ASP A 163 6.02 -14.93 15.57
CA ASP A 163 6.31 -13.51 15.33
C ASP A 163 7.75 -13.19 15.79
N LEU A 164 8.55 -12.55 14.94
CA LEU A 164 9.95 -12.25 15.23
C LEU A 164 10.14 -10.90 15.94
N GLY A 165 9.19 -10.51 16.78
CA GLY A 165 9.16 -9.19 17.42
C GLY A 165 8.81 -8.09 16.42
N SER A 166 7.90 -8.37 15.49
CA SER A 166 7.52 -7.42 14.47
C SER A 166 6.79 -6.22 15.09
N ALA A 167 7.01 -5.03 14.54
CA ALA A 167 6.48 -3.80 15.12
C ALA A 167 4.95 -3.78 15.13
N ASN A 168 4.37 -4.31 14.06
CA ASN A 168 2.94 -4.39 13.92
C ASN A 168 2.43 -5.73 14.48
N GLY A 169 3.12 -6.85 14.34
CA GLY A 169 2.68 -8.13 14.90
C GLY A 169 2.02 -9.00 13.83
N THR A 170 2.22 -10.30 13.97
CA THR A 170 1.63 -11.36 13.13
C THR A 170 0.29 -11.80 13.71
N PHE A 171 -0.67 -12.10 12.83
CA PHE A 171 -1.98 -12.64 13.21
C PHE A 171 -2.20 -14.02 12.66
N LEU A 172 -2.87 -14.88 13.43
CA LEU A 172 -3.37 -16.17 12.99
C LEU A 172 -4.88 -16.17 13.19
N GLU A 173 -5.66 -16.40 12.13
CA GLU A 173 -7.14 -16.34 12.18
C GLU A 173 -7.67 -15.01 12.76
N GLY A 174 -7.02 -13.90 12.39
CA GLY A 174 -7.38 -12.56 12.87
C GLY A 174 -7.05 -12.29 14.35
N ARG A 175 -6.36 -13.20 15.06
CA ARG A 175 -5.92 -13.01 16.45
C ARG A 175 -4.43 -12.82 16.51
N ARG A 176 -3.97 -11.85 17.31
CA ARG A 176 -2.55 -11.52 17.41
C ARG A 176 -1.78 -12.67 18.04
N LEU A 177 -0.70 -13.09 17.40
CA LEU A 177 0.23 -14.06 17.96
C LEU A 177 1.07 -13.38 19.05
N LEU A 178 1.04 -13.97 20.25
CA LEU A 178 1.88 -13.55 21.38
C LEU A 178 2.99 -14.56 21.66
N LEU A 179 2.79 -15.81 21.24
CA LEU A 179 3.71 -16.93 21.37
C LEU A 179 3.64 -17.76 20.09
N PRO A 180 4.68 -18.57 19.79
CA PRO A 180 4.63 -19.51 18.67
C PRO A 180 3.41 -20.42 18.76
N GLN A 181 2.63 -20.50 17.69
CA GLN A 181 1.39 -21.27 17.65
C GLN A 181 1.37 -22.22 16.47
N ARG A 182 0.80 -23.41 16.66
CA ARG A 182 0.55 -24.36 15.58
C ARG A 182 -0.61 -23.87 14.71
N MET A 183 -0.47 -24.06 13.41
CA MET A 183 -1.51 -23.83 12.40
C MET A 183 -1.67 -25.06 11.51
N ALA A 184 -2.92 -25.37 11.20
CA ALA A 184 -3.27 -26.43 10.28
C ALA A 184 -3.37 -25.90 8.85
N PRO A 185 -3.31 -26.77 7.81
CA PRO A 185 -3.70 -26.39 6.47
C PRO A 185 -5.12 -25.77 6.44
N GLY A 186 -5.29 -24.72 5.65
CA GLY A 186 -6.48 -23.87 5.62
C GLY A 186 -6.40 -22.67 6.56
N ALA A 187 -5.43 -22.59 7.47
CA ALA A 187 -5.29 -21.46 8.38
C ALA A 187 -4.70 -20.23 7.67
N THR A 188 -5.18 -19.05 8.06
CA THR A 188 -4.83 -17.76 7.50
C THR A 188 -3.93 -16.97 8.44
N ILE A 189 -2.83 -16.46 7.89
CA ILE A 189 -1.85 -15.59 8.56
C ILE A 189 -1.99 -14.17 8.03
N GLY A 190 -2.15 -13.21 8.93
CA GLY A 190 -2.16 -11.78 8.62
C GLY A 190 -0.83 -11.11 8.94
N ILE A 191 -0.20 -10.47 7.96
CA ILE A 191 1.07 -9.73 8.09
C ILE A 191 0.97 -8.40 7.34
N GLY A 192 0.96 -7.29 8.08
CA GLY A 192 0.68 -5.97 7.47
C GLY A 192 -0.68 -5.99 6.74
N PRO A 193 -0.76 -5.53 5.48
CA PRO A 193 -1.98 -5.59 4.69
C PRO A 193 -2.18 -6.94 3.95
N TYR A 194 -1.28 -7.91 4.13
CA TYR A 194 -1.34 -9.21 3.46
C TYR A 194 -2.07 -10.24 4.30
N SER A 195 -2.94 -11.02 3.65
CA SER A 195 -3.55 -12.24 4.18
C SER A 195 -3.06 -13.44 3.37
N LEU A 196 -2.44 -14.41 4.06
CA LEU A 196 -1.81 -15.57 3.45
C LEU A 196 -2.38 -16.85 4.05
N THR A 197 -2.94 -17.74 3.23
CA THR A 197 -3.45 -19.04 3.70
C THR A 197 -2.44 -20.14 3.50
N PHE A 198 -2.22 -20.88 4.58
CA PHE A 198 -1.33 -22.02 4.60
C PHE A 198 -2.02 -23.25 4.01
N THR A 199 -1.45 -23.83 2.95
CA THR A 199 -2.01 -25.01 2.26
C THR A 199 -1.45 -26.34 2.77
N GLY A 200 -0.52 -26.30 3.74
CA GLY A 200 0.25 -27.47 4.19
C GLY A 200 1.68 -27.49 3.65
N SER A 201 1.90 -26.97 2.45
CA SER A 201 3.23 -26.91 1.81
C SER A 201 3.60 -25.53 1.26
N ALA A 202 2.65 -24.61 1.23
CA ALA A 202 2.84 -23.27 0.70
C ALA A 202 1.93 -22.25 1.42
N LEU A 203 2.32 -20.99 1.38
CA LEU A 203 1.46 -19.86 1.70
C LEU A 203 0.89 -19.29 0.41
N VAL A 204 -0.43 -19.18 0.31
CA VAL A 204 -1.12 -18.64 -0.85
C VAL A 204 -1.73 -17.31 -0.47
N SER A 205 -1.44 -16.27 -1.25
CA SER A 205 -2.02 -14.95 -1.05
C SER A 205 -3.53 -14.97 -1.31
N GLU A 206 -4.32 -14.57 -0.32
CA GLU A 206 -5.78 -14.48 -0.41
C GLU A 206 -6.29 -13.06 -0.67
N THR A 207 -5.44 -12.06 -0.50
CA THR A 207 -5.86 -10.66 -0.57
C THR A 207 -5.07 -9.94 -1.64
N ARG A 208 -5.78 -9.16 -2.46
CA ARG A 208 -5.17 -8.00 -3.11
C ARG A 208 -5.02 -6.95 -2.02
N THR A 209 -3.80 -6.67 -1.60
CA THR A 209 -3.50 -5.44 -0.86
C THR A 209 -4.23 -4.28 -1.54
N ASN A 210 -4.84 -3.39 -0.76
CA ASN A 210 -5.69 -2.30 -1.26
C ASN A 210 -7.10 -2.68 -1.78
N ASN A 211 -7.52 -3.96 -1.78
CA ASN A 211 -8.89 -4.35 -2.20
C ASN A 211 -9.86 -4.49 -1.01
N LEU A 212 -10.02 -3.44 -0.21
CA LEU A 212 -10.87 -3.49 0.98
C LEU A 212 -12.29 -3.01 0.69
N GLN A 213 -13.24 -3.95 0.78
CA GLN A 213 -14.67 -3.66 0.86
C GLN A 213 -15.04 -3.42 2.33
N ILE A 214 -15.83 -2.38 2.60
CA ILE A 214 -16.46 -2.20 3.91
C ILE A 214 -17.97 -2.32 3.79
N GLU A 215 -18.58 -3.03 4.74
CA GLU A 215 -20.01 -3.25 4.82
C GLU A 215 -20.52 -2.93 6.23
N GLY A 216 -21.51 -2.06 6.33
CA GLY A 216 -22.28 -1.87 7.56
C GLY A 216 -23.60 -2.63 7.45
N ARG A 217 -23.90 -3.50 8.42
CA ARG A 217 -25.16 -4.26 8.48
C ARG A 217 -25.96 -3.84 9.71
N SER A 218 -27.14 -3.30 9.48
CA SER A 218 -28.13 -2.95 10.52
C SER A 218 -27.56 -2.09 11.64
N LEU A 219 -26.76 -1.07 11.28
CA LEU A 219 -26.08 -0.22 12.25
C LEU A 219 -27.09 0.67 12.97
N THR A 220 -27.25 0.42 14.28
CA THR A 220 -28.09 1.24 15.15
C THR A 220 -27.25 1.84 16.28
N ARG A 221 -27.43 3.14 16.53
CA ARG A 221 -26.71 3.85 17.59
C ARG A 221 -27.60 4.86 18.27
N TRP A 222 -27.63 4.83 19.60
CA TRP A 222 -28.34 5.79 20.44
C TRP A 222 -27.41 6.47 21.44
N VAL A 223 -27.77 7.68 21.83
CA VAL A 223 -27.10 8.45 22.89
C VAL A 223 -28.11 8.80 23.97
N ASN A 224 -27.64 8.94 25.20
CA ASN A 224 -28.48 9.45 26.29
C ASN A 224 -28.62 10.96 26.12
N ASP A 225 -29.84 11.48 26.18
CA ASP A 225 -30.08 12.92 26.13
C ASP A 225 -29.54 13.58 27.41
N GLN A 226 -28.58 14.50 27.26
CA GLN A 226 -27.96 15.20 28.39
C GLN A 226 -28.91 16.18 29.09
N GLY A 227 -30.06 16.52 28.47
CA GLY A 227 -31.06 17.43 29.04
C GLY A 227 -32.22 16.75 29.77
N GLN A 228 -32.49 15.47 29.51
CA GLN A 228 -33.58 14.71 30.14
C GLN A 228 -33.11 13.29 30.42
N THR A 229 -32.88 12.97 31.69
CA THR A 229 -32.19 11.76 32.21
C THR A 229 -32.89 10.41 31.95
N SER A 230 -33.78 10.30 30.97
CA SER A 230 -34.45 9.02 30.64
C SER A 230 -34.80 8.81 29.16
N GLN A 231 -34.56 9.77 28.25
CA GLN A 231 -34.79 9.52 26.82
C GLN A 231 -33.50 9.19 26.07
N ARG A 232 -33.54 8.09 25.32
CA ARG A 232 -32.51 7.72 24.35
C ARG A 232 -32.84 8.38 23.02
N LYS A 233 -31.88 9.12 22.47
CA LYS A 233 -31.96 9.66 21.12
C LYS A 233 -31.27 8.72 20.15
N THR A 234 -32.03 8.10 19.26
CA THR A 234 -31.49 7.32 18.15
C THR A 234 -30.85 8.25 17.14
N ILE A 235 -29.60 7.98 16.77
CA ILE A 235 -28.82 8.75 15.80
C ILE A 235 -28.63 7.97 14.49
N LEU A 236 -28.42 6.65 14.60
CA LEU A 236 -28.45 5.72 13.48
C LEU A 236 -29.56 4.71 13.74
N ASP A 237 -30.40 4.46 12.75
CA ASP A 237 -31.54 3.56 12.82
C ASP A 237 -31.45 2.54 11.67
N ASP A 238 -31.07 1.30 12.00
CA ASP A 238 -30.95 0.17 11.06
C ASP A 238 -30.22 0.49 9.73
N VAL A 239 -29.13 1.26 9.79
CA VAL A 239 -28.42 1.72 8.59
C VAL A 239 -27.58 0.58 8.01
N SER A 240 -27.84 0.21 6.75
CA SER A 240 -27.06 -0.78 6.01
C SER A 240 -26.47 -0.19 4.73
N LEU A 241 -25.19 -0.44 4.47
CA LEU A 241 -24.49 0.01 3.27
C LEU A 241 -23.30 -0.88 2.91
N VAL A 242 -22.91 -0.86 1.65
CA VAL A 242 -21.69 -1.50 1.14
C VAL A 242 -20.90 -0.46 0.35
N ILE A 243 -19.61 -0.35 0.63
CA ILE A 243 -18.65 0.46 -0.12
C ILE A 243 -17.62 -0.50 -0.70
N ARG A 244 -17.55 -0.57 -2.03
CA ARG A 244 -16.69 -1.53 -2.72
C ARG A 244 -15.24 -1.05 -2.73
N PRO A 245 -14.29 -1.96 -2.97
CA PRO A 245 -12.89 -1.60 -3.14
C PRO A 245 -12.72 -0.51 -4.21
N HIS A 246 -11.76 0.39 -3.98
CA HIS A 246 -11.41 1.46 -4.92
C HIS A 246 -12.53 2.48 -5.20
N GLU A 247 -13.63 2.43 -4.43
CA GLU A 247 -14.66 3.46 -4.51
C GLU A 247 -14.25 4.69 -3.71
N PHE A 248 -14.55 5.86 -4.29
CA PHE A 248 -14.65 7.10 -3.54
C PHE A 248 -16.14 7.38 -3.30
N VAL A 249 -16.55 7.39 -2.04
CA VAL A 249 -17.94 7.59 -1.59
C VAL A 249 -18.03 8.84 -0.72
N CYS A 250 -19.02 9.68 -0.99
CA CYS A 250 -19.37 10.82 -0.15
C CYS A 250 -20.67 10.58 0.61
N LEU A 251 -20.64 10.83 1.92
CA LEU A 251 -21.80 10.90 2.81
C LEU A 251 -22.27 12.35 2.89
N LEU A 252 -23.50 12.61 2.44
CA LEU A 252 -24.12 13.94 2.42
C LEU A 252 -25.43 13.94 3.22
N GLY A 253 -25.76 15.07 3.84
CA GLY A 253 -27.00 15.25 4.60
C GLY A 253 -26.93 16.50 5.49
N PRO A 254 -28.05 16.96 6.05
CA PRO A 254 -28.08 18.14 6.92
C PRO A 254 -27.29 17.92 8.23
N THR A 255 -26.94 18.99 8.92
CA THR A 255 -26.34 18.90 10.26
C THR A 255 -27.27 18.12 11.19
N GLY A 256 -26.73 17.16 11.93
CA GLY A 256 -27.52 16.30 12.82
C GLY A 256 -28.07 15.02 12.18
N SER A 257 -27.88 14.78 10.87
CA SER A 257 -28.34 13.55 10.19
C SER A 257 -27.55 12.28 10.51
N GLY A 258 -26.60 12.33 11.45
CA GLY A 258 -25.83 11.15 11.86
C GLY A 258 -24.60 10.83 11.00
N LYS A 259 -24.20 11.66 10.01
CA LYS A 259 -23.02 11.41 9.15
C LYS A 259 -21.74 11.09 9.91
N SER A 260 -21.32 11.97 10.82
CA SER A 260 -20.10 11.75 11.62
C SER A 260 -20.25 10.55 12.56
N THR A 261 -21.48 10.25 13.00
CA THR A 261 -21.79 9.06 13.80
C THR A 261 -21.65 7.78 12.99
N LEU A 262 -22.13 7.77 11.74
CA LEU A 262 -21.97 6.66 10.81
C LEU A 262 -20.48 6.47 10.46
N LEU A 263 -19.76 7.54 10.15
CA LEU A 263 -18.32 7.48 9.88
C LEU A 263 -17.52 6.98 11.09
N ALA A 264 -17.91 7.36 12.31
CA ALA A 264 -17.28 6.85 13.53
C ALA A 264 -17.59 5.37 13.80
N ALA A 265 -18.80 4.89 13.45
CA ALA A 265 -19.17 3.48 13.54
C ALA A 265 -18.40 2.63 12.52
N LEU A 266 -18.33 3.10 11.26
CA LEU A 266 -17.62 2.42 10.17
C LEU A 266 -16.10 2.37 10.37
N SER A 267 -15.52 3.39 11.00
CA SER A 267 -14.08 3.42 11.34
C SER A 267 -13.74 2.80 12.69
N ALA A 268 -14.74 2.23 13.39
CA ALA A 268 -14.62 1.68 14.75
C ALA A 268 -14.07 2.65 15.83
N ARG A 269 -13.97 3.96 15.54
CA ARG A 269 -13.69 4.99 16.56
C ARG A 269 -14.73 4.95 17.68
N VAL A 270 -15.98 4.78 17.30
CA VAL A 270 -17.11 4.68 18.22
C VAL A 270 -18.07 3.62 17.67
N PRO A 271 -18.03 2.38 18.19
CA PRO A 271 -18.87 1.29 17.69
C PRO A 271 -20.37 1.61 17.74
N ALA A 272 -21.12 1.02 16.79
CA ALA A 272 -22.58 0.99 16.87
C ALA A 272 -23.03 0.19 18.11
N ASN A 273 -24.23 0.48 18.60
CA ASN A 273 -24.80 -0.29 19.72
C ASN A 273 -25.38 -1.63 19.25
N GLN A 274 -25.85 -1.70 18.01
CA GLN A 274 -26.32 -2.91 17.34
C GLN A 274 -25.85 -2.91 15.88
N GLY A 275 -25.86 -4.10 15.27
CA GLY A 275 -25.33 -4.32 13.94
C GLY A 275 -23.85 -4.67 13.97
N GLN A 276 -23.26 -4.78 12.77
CA GLN A 276 -21.85 -5.12 12.60
C GLN A 276 -21.25 -4.38 11.42
N VAL A 277 -19.94 -4.12 11.50
CA VAL A 277 -19.15 -3.60 10.40
C VAL A 277 -18.19 -4.69 9.96
N LEU A 278 -18.18 -5.00 8.66
CA LEU A 278 -17.35 -6.03 8.07
C LEU A 278 -16.33 -5.39 7.12
N ILE A 279 -15.08 -5.85 7.17
CA ILE A 279 -14.06 -5.57 6.16
C ILE A 279 -13.71 -6.90 5.49
N ASN A 280 -13.97 -7.03 4.20
CA ASN A 280 -13.79 -8.29 3.46
C ASN A 280 -14.35 -9.51 4.22
N GLN A 281 -15.57 -9.37 4.75
CA GLN A 281 -16.30 -10.37 5.57
C GLN A 281 -15.81 -10.55 7.02
N ALA A 282 -14.65 -10.04 7.40
CA ALA A 282 -14.18 -10.07 8.79
C ALA A 282 -14.85 -8.96 9.62
N ASN A 283 -15.35 -9.30 10.81
CA ASN A 283 -15.97 -8.34 11.71
C ASN A 283 -14.94 -7.36 12.29
N LEU A 284 -15.10 -6.07 11.97
CA LEU A 284 -14.19 -5.00 12.37
C LEU A 284 -14.13 -4.80 13.89
N TYR A 285 -15.24 -4.94 14.59
CA TYR A 285 -15.28 -4.73 16.04
C TYR A 285 -14.61 -5.88 16.80
N GLU A 286 -14.73 -7.10 16.30
CA GLU A 286 -14.11 -8.30 16.88
C GLU A 286 -12.62 -8.40 16.54
N HIS A 287 -12.24 -8.02 15.31
CA HIS A 287 -10.87 -8.11 14.78
C HIS A 287 -10.21 -6.74 14.61
N PHE A 288 -10.54 -5.79 15.49
CA PHE A 288 -10.07 -4.40 15.37
C PHE A 288 -8.53 -4.31 15.34
N ASP A 289 -7.83 -5.11 16.15
CA ASP A 289 -6.37 -5.03 16.24
C ASP A 289 -5.64 -5.40 14.96
N SER A 290 -6.18 -6.33 14.16
CA SER A 290 -5.64 -6.69 12.85
C SER A 290 -6.03 -5.70 11.78
N LEU A 291 -7.30 -5.26 11.78
CA LEU A 291 -7.87 -4.45 10.71
C LEU A 291 -7.56 -2.94 10.84
N LYS A 292 -7.29 -2.44 12.04
CA LYS A 292 -7.05 -0.99 12.27
C LYS A 292 -5.86 -0.42 11.49
N ARG A 293 -4.95 -1.26 11.00
CA ARG A 293 -3.75 -0.84 10.24
C ARG A 293 -4.09 -0.45 8.82
N ASP A 294 -5.15 -1.03 8.29
CA ASP A 294 -5.63 -0.71 6.96
C ASP A 294 -6.52 0.52 6.96
N ILE A 295 -6.91 1.03 8.13
CA ILE A 295 -7.86 2.13 8.29
C ILE A 295 -7.10 3.38 8.73
N ALA A 296 -7.32 4.48 8.02
CA ALA A 296 -6.97 5.81 8.52
C ALA A 296 -8.19 6.71 8.61
N VAL A 297 -8.22 7.52 9.66
CA VAL A 297 -9.25 8.54 9.85
C VAL A 297 -8.56 9.90 9.85
N VAL A 298 -8.92 10.75 8.89
CA VAL A 298 -8.43 12.12 8.80
C VAL A 298 -9.41 13.03 9.54
N PRO A 299 -9.02 13.58 10.70
CA PRO A 299 -9.90 14.38 11.54
C PRO A 299 -10.13 15.78 10.94
N GLN A 300 -11.23 16.45 11.31
CA GLN A 300 -11.54 17.81 10.87
C GLN A 300 -10.46 18.84 11.25
N ARG A 301 -9.84 18.71 12.43
CA ARG A 301 -8.81 19.63 12.94
C ARG A 301 -7.42 19.04 12.77
N ASP A 302 -6.49 19.86 12.31
CA ASP A 302 -5.09 19.47 12.15
C ASP A 302 -4.40 19.38 13.52
N ILE A 303 -3.62 18.31 13.72
CA ILE A 303 -2.93 18.00 14.99
C ILE A 303 -1.42 18.29 14.86
N LEU A 304 -0.99 18.91 13.77
CA LEU A 304 0.42 19.09 13.44
C LEU A 304 1.01 20.34 14.13
N HIS A 305 2.27 20.26 14.55
CA HIS A 305 2.99 21.36 15.21
C HIS A 305 3.43 22.42 14.19
N ASP A 306 2.91 23.64 14.34
CA ASP A 306 3.12 24.74 13.39
C ASP A 306 4.60 25.15 13.17
N GLU A 307 5.46 24.90 14.17
CA GLU A 307 6.88 25.28 14.12
C GLU A 307 7.75 24.31 13.31
N LEU A 308 7.29 23.07 13.12
CA LEU A 308 8.06 22.05 12.44
C LEU A 308 8.00 22.22 10.91
N PRO A 309 9.12 22.00 10.20
CA PRO A 309 9.10 21.74 8.77
C PRO A 309 8.19 20.53 8.46
N LEU A 310 7.46 20.60 7.35
CA LEU A 310 6.53 19.55 6.95
C LEU A 310 7.19 18.16 6.90
N ALA A 311 8.38 18.05 6.29
CA ALA A 311 9.11 16.79 6.24
C ALA A 311 9.48 16.26 7.63
N ASP A 312 9.86 17.13 8.56
CA ASP A 312 10.24 16.72 9.91
C ASP A 312 9.03 16.23 10.72
N ALA A 313 7.88 16.89 10.58
CA ALA A 313 6.63 16.42 11.16
C ALA A 313 6.26 15.03 10.63
N LEU A 314 6.34 14.81 9.31
CA LEU A 314 6.05 13.51 8.71
C LEU A 314 7.06 12.44 9.13
N ARG A 315 8.36 12.77 9.24
CA ARG A 315 9.40 11.86 9.74
C ARG A 315 9.18 11.52 11.21
N TYR A 316 8.71 12.46 12.01
CA TYR A 316 8.36 12.20 13.41
C TYR A 316 7.21 11.20 13.50
N THR A 317 6.13 11.42 12.74
CA THR A 317 5.01 10.47 12.68
C THR A 317 5.45 9.11 12.12
N ALA A 318 6.33 9.08 11.12
CA ALA A 318 6.88 7.85 10.56
C ALA A 318 7.64 7.04 11.62
N LYS A 319 8.47 7.68 12.46
CA LYS A 319 9.15 7.02 13.58
C LYS A 319 8.21 6.40 14.61
N LEU A 320 7.00 6.95 14.76
CA LEU A 320 6.01 6.45 15.71
C LEU A 320 5.13 5.33 15.12
N ARG A 321 4.87 5.35 13.81
CA ARG A 321 3.90 4.46 13.16
C ARG A 321 4.55 3.35 12.32
N LEU A 322 5.80 3.53 11.88
CA LEU A 322 6.51 2.55 11.04
C LEU A 322 7.38 1.62 11.90
N PRO A 323 7.72 0.41 11.39
CA PRO A 323 8.61 -0.50 12.08
C PRO A 323 9.93 0.13 12.52
N ILE A 324 10.44 -0.25 13.69
CA ILE A 324 11.67 0.30 14.27
C ILE A 324 12.92 0.02 13.42
N ASP A 325 12.86 -1.02 12.58
CA ASP A 325 13.88 -1.39 11.61
C ASP A 325 13.77 -0.62 10.28
N THR A 326 12.89 0.38 10.19
CA THR A 326 12.79 1.28 9.04
C THR A 326 14.00 2.19 9.01
N SER A 327 14.83 2.03 7.98
CA SER A 327 16.03 2.84 7.78
C SER A 327 15.67 4.30 7.48
N ALA A 328 16.61 5.21 7.73
CA ALA A 328 16.41 6.63 7.43
C ALA A 328 16.17 6.87 5.92
N THR A 329 16.78 6.05 5.05
CA THR A 329 16.60 6.12 3.59
C THR A 329 15.20 5.68 3.17
N GLU A 330 14.70 4.55 3.69
CA GLU A 330 13.33 4.07 3.45
C GLU A 330 12.30 5.08 3.97
N MET A 331 12.53 5.63 5.17
CA MET A 331 11.66 6.65 5.76
C MET A 331 11.62 7.93 4.91
N ASN A 332 12.78 8.41 4.46
CA ASN A 332 12.83 9.58 3.59
C ASN A 332 12.13 9.30 2.27
N ALA A 333 12.38 8.14 1.63
CA ALA A 333 11.68 7.77 0.39
C ALA A 333 10.16 7.74 0.57
N GLN A 334 9.66 7.18 1.68
CA GLN A 334 8.23 7.18 2.01
C GLN A 334 7.67 8.60 2.17
N VAL A 335 8.40 9.50 2.82
CA VAL A 335 7.99 10.91 2.99
C VAL A 335 7.98 11.64 1.64
N ASP A 336 8.96 11.41 0.78
CA ASP A 336 9.08 12.03 -0.54
C ASP A 336 7.94 11.62 -1.46
N ASP A 337 7.68 10.31 -1.56
CA ASP A 337 6.57 9.74 -2.33
C ASP A 337 5.23 10.32 -1.82
N LEU A 338 5.05 10.35 -0.51
CA LEU A 338 3.82 10.86 0.08
C LEU A 338 3.61 12.36 -0.23
N LEU A 339 4.65 13.18 -0.09
CA LEU A 339 4.60 14.61 -0.40
C LEU A 339 4.32 14.85 -1.89
N GLN A 340 4.84 13.99 -2.77
CA GLN A 340 4.52 14.04 -4.19
C GLN A 340 3.03 13.72 -4.44
N ARG A 341 2.49 12.65 -3.82
CA ARG A 341 1.08 12.24 -3.98
C ARG A 341 0.10 13.32 -3.55
N VAL A 342 0.37 13.99 -2.43
CA VAL A 342 -0.48 15.09 -1.96
C VAL A 342 -0.15 16.44 -2.60
N GLY A 343 0.87 16.51 -3.48
CA GLY A 343 1.25 17.74 -4.17
C GLY A 343 1.85 18.81 -3.26
N LEU A 344 2.66 18.40 -2.27
CA LEU A 344 3.35 19.27 -1.32
C LEU A 344 4.89 19.17 -1.37
N GLN A 345 5.46 18.54 -2.39
CA GLN A 345 6.91 18.36 -2.50
C GLN A 345 7.69 19.69 -2.49
N ALA A 346 7.16 20.73 -3.13
CA ALA A 346 7.76 22.07 -3.10
C ALA A 346 7.75 22.72 -1.69
N HIS A 347 6.89 22.24 -0.79
CA HIS A 347 6.72 22.73 0.58
C HIS A 347 7.38 21.83 1.62
N ARG A 348 8.22 20.88 1.19
CA ARG A 348 8.91 19.92 2.05
C ARG A 348 9.56 20.55 3.29
N GLN A 349 10.24 21.68 3.11
CA GLN A 349 10.96 22.40 4.16
C GLN A 349 10.20 23.62 4.70
N THR A 350 8.98 23.86 4.22
CA THR A 350 8.13 24.93 4.72
C THR A 350 7.59 24.54 6.09
N ARG A 351 7.59 25.50 7.03
CA ARG A 351 6.97 25.28 8.34
C ARG A 351 5.46 25.14 8.20
N LEU A 352 4.86 24.24 8.96
CA LEU A 352 3.42 23.96 8.91
C LEU A 352 2.56 25.21 9.15
N GLY A 353 3.01 26.10 10.05
CA GLY A 353 2.35 27.37 10.34
C GLY A 353 2.31 28.35 9.16
N GLN A 354 3.18 28.17 8.16
CA GLN A 354 3.27 29.02 6.97
C GLN A 354 2.49 28.47 5.76
N LEU A 355 1.94 27.27 5.86
CA LEU A 355 1.11 26.68 4.80
C LEU A 355 -0.26 27.36 4.73
N SER A 356 -0.79 27.50 3.51
CA SER A 356 -2.18 27.89 3.31
C SER A 356 -3.14 26.86 3.92
N GLY A 357 -4.42 27.23 4.15
CA GLY A 357 -5.41 26.30 4.72
C GLY A 357 -5.53 24.99 3.93
N GLY A 358 -5.58 25.08 2.58
CA GLY A 358 -5.60 23.91 1.70
C GLY A 358 -4.31 23.07 1.75
N GLN A 359 -3.16 23.72 1.80
CA GLN A 359 -1.87 23.03 1.94
C GLN A 359 -1.76 22.32 3.29
N ARG A 360 -2.24 22.96 4.37
CA ARG A 360 -2.29 22.37 5.70
C ARG A 360 -3.21 21.15 5.74
N ARG A 361 -4.35 21.21 5.05
CA ARG A 361 -5.25 20.05 4.91
C ARG A 361 -4.60 18.87 4.20
N ARG A 362 -3.85 19.15 3.12
CA ARG A 362 -3.05 18.13 2.43
C ARG A 362 -1.92 17.58 3.31
N ALA A 363 -1.30 18.40 4.16
CA ALA A 363 -0.30 17.95 5.11
C ALA A 363 -0.91 17.05 6.20
N SER A 364 -2.10 17.37 6.67
CA SER A 364 -2.88 16.57 7.61
C SER A 364 -3.27 15.21 7.01
N LEU A 365 -3.72 15.20 5.75
CA LEU A 365 -3.93 13.97 4.98
C LEU A 365 -2.63 13.16 4.85
N ALA A 366 -1.51 13.82 4.50
CA ALA A 366 -0.22 13.15 4.39
C ALA A 366 0.18 12.46 5.70
N ASN A 367 -0.01 13.13 6.83
CA ASN A 367 0.28 12.56 8.15
C ASN A 367 -0.44 11.23 8.40
N GLU A 368 -1.70 11.12 7.98
CA GLU A 368 -2.47 9.88 8.14
C GLU A 368 -2.09 8.80 7.12
N LEU A 369 -1.66 9.21 5.94
CA LEU A 369 -1.23 8.31 4.86
C LEU A 369 0.17 7.71 5.05
N ILE A 370 0.94 8.13 6.06
CA ILE A 370 2.34 7.69 6.26
C ILE A 370 2.48 6.17 6.38
N SER A 371 1.46 5.50 6.91
CA SER A 371 1.42 4.04 7.09
C SER A 371 0.87 3.29 5.87
N ASN A 372 0.57 4.00 4.78
CA ASN A 372 -0.07 3.50 3.57
C ASN A 372 -1.36 2.68 3.82
N PRO A 373 -2.36 3.24 4.50
CA PRO A 373 -3.65 2.57 4.76
C PRO A 373 -4.42 2.31 3.46
N SER A 374 -5.22 1.23 3.44
CA SER A 374 -6.05 0.83 2.30
C SER A 374 -7.43 1.51 2.30
N LEU A 375 -7.97 1.85 3.48
CA LEU A 375 -9.29 2.45 3.69
C LEU A 375 -9.15 3.81 4.40
N LEU A 376 -9.71 4.86 3.79
CA LEU A 376 -9.64 6.23 4.29
C LEU A 376 -11.02 6.73 4.69
N PHE A 377 -11.14 7.23 5.92
CA PHE A 377 -12.30 7.99 6.37
C PHE A 377 -11.93 9.46 6.53
N LEU A 378 -12.65 10.33 5.86
CA LEU A 378 -12.39 11.76 5.79
C LEU A 378 -13.55 12.52 6.44
N ASP A 379 -13.32 13.10 7.61
CA ASP A 379 -14.35 13.79 8.40
C ASP A 379 -14.30 15.30 8.12
N GLU A 380 -15.22 15.79 7.27
CA GLU A 380 -15.35 17.19 6.87
C GLU A 380 -14.03 17.82 6.39
N VAL A 381 -13.24 17.06 5.63
CA VAL A 381 -11.91 17.50 5.20
C VAL A 381 -11.88 18.68 4.26
N THR A 382 -12.99 18.99 3.61
CA THR A 382 -13.09 20.13 2.72
C THR A 382 -13.84 21.32 3.32
N SER A 383 -14.31 21.21 4.58
CA SER A 383 -15.06 22.29 5.22
C SER A 383 -14.21 23.54 5.39
N GLY A 384 -14.75 24.70 4.99
CA GLY A 384 -14.08 26.00 5.16
C GLY A 384 -12.97 26.29 4.13
N LEU A 385 -12.82 25.44 3.11
CA LEU A 385 -11.95 25.72 1.96
C LEU A 385 -12.72 26.54 0.90
N ASP A 386 -11.98 27.33 0.12
CA ASP A 386 -12.53 27.94 -1.08
C ASP A 386 -12.86 26.87 -2.13
N GLU A 387 -13.73 27.22 -3.09
CA GLU A 387 -14.26 26.30 -4.10
C GLU A 387 -13.17 25.65 -4.96
N GLN A 388 -12.08 26.37 -5.26
CA GLN A 388 -10.98 25.82 -6.06
C GLN A 388 -10.17 24.81 -5.24
N THR A 389 -9.83 25.13 -4.00
CA THR A 389 -9.12 24.21 -3.13
C THR A 389 -9.95 22.96 -2.81
N ASP A 390 -11.27 23.11 -2.59
CA ASP A 390 -12.20 21.98 -2.42
C ASP A 390 -12.16 21.04 -3.64
N ARG A 391 -12.25 21.60 -4.86
CA ARG A 391 -12.09 20.83 -6.10
C ARG A 391 -10.79 20.05 -6.17
N GLU A 392 -9.68 20.68 -5.82
CA GLU A 392 -8.36 20.04 -5.83
C GLU A 392 -8.28 18.87 -4.84
N MET A 393 -8.87 19.02 -3.66
CA MET A 393 -8.96 17.96 -2.64
C MET A 393 -9.84 16.80 -3.10
N MET A 394 -11.02 17.08 -3.65
CA MET A 394 -11.93 16.04 -4.18
C MET A 394 -11.26 15.23 -5.31
N ARG A 395 -10.53 15.90 -6.20
CA ARG A 395 -9.72 15.23 -7.24
C ARG A 395 -8.57 14.43 -6.65
N LEU A 396 -7.93 14.90 -5.57
CA LEU A 396 -6.91 14.15 -4.87
C LEU A 396 -7.49 12.87 -4.25
N PHE A 397 -8.66 12.93 -3.63
CA PHE A 397 -9.33 11.74 -3.09
C PHE A 397 -9.71 10.74 -4.19
N ARG A 398 -10.21 11.23 -5.33
CA ARG A 398 -10.46 10.39 -6.51
C ARG A 398 -9.19 9.69 -6.98
N ARG A 399 -8.07 10.42 -7.12
CA ARG A 399 -6.78 9.82 -7.51
C ARG A 399 -6.28 8.79 -6.49
N LEU A 400 -6.50 9.02 -5.20
CA LEU A 400 -6.15 8.04 -4.16
C LEU A 400 -7.00 6.77 -4.32
N ALA A 401 -8.27 6.92 -4.67
CA ALA A 401 -9.14 5.78 -4.97
C ALA A 401 -8.71 5.02 -6.23
N ASP A 402 -8.41 5.75 -7.31
CA ASP A 402 -7.88 5.17 -8.56
C ASP A 402 -6.55 4.44 -8.35
N ALA A 403 -5.71 4.93 -7.42
CA ALA A 403 -4.45 4.31 -7.01
C ALA A 403 -4.62 3.13 -6.03
N GLY A 404 -5.86 2.67 -5.82
CA GLY A 404 -6.17 1.46 -5.07
C GLY A 404 -6.83 1.67 -3.72
N LYS A 405 -7.00 2.90 -3.20
CA LYS A 405 -7.60 3.08 -1.87
C LYS A 405 -9.12 3.05 -1.90
N THR A 406 -9.76 2.63 -0.83
CA THR A 406 -11.20 2.87 -0.62
C THR A 406 -11.35 4.15 0.19
N VAL A 407 -12.17 5.10 -0.26
CA VAL A 407 -12.26 6.43 0.36
C VAL A 407 -13.70 6.76 0.70
N VAL A 408 -13.94 7.12 1.96
CA VAL A 408 -15.25 7.54 2.49
C VAL A 408 -15.12 8.94 3.06
N CYS A 409 -15.84 9.90 2.50
CA CYS A 409 -15.77 11.30 2.89
C CYS A 409 -17.12 11.82 3.39
N VAL A 410 -17.13 12.56 4.49
CA VAL A 410 -18.29 13.34 4.93
C VAL A 410 -18.13 14.76 4.43
N THR A 411 -19.13 15.26 3.71
CA THR A 411 -19.21 16.66 3.28
C THR A 411 -20.64 17.20 3.42
N HIS A 412 -20.78 18.52 3.47
CA HIS A 412 -22.07 19.23 3.43
C HIS A 412 -22.26 19.99 2.11
N THR A 413 -21.25 19.99 1.22
CA THR A 413 -21.30 20.67 -0.09
C THR A 413 -21.59 19.67 -1.19
N LEU A 414 -22.48 20.03 -2.11
CA LEU A 414 -22.77 19.26 -3.32
C LEU A 414 -21.79 19.56 -4.47
N ALA A 415 -21.05 20.66 -4.36
CA ALA A 415 -20.05 21.04 -5.33
C ALA A 415 -19.04 19.89 -5.47
N ASN A 416 -18.75 19.48 -6.71
CA ASN A 416 -17.71 18.51 -7.07
C ASN A 416 -18.03 17.03 -6.81
N ILE A 417 -19.16 16.70 -6.16
CA ILE A 417 -19.58 15.31 -5.90
C ILE A 417 -19.89 14.57 -7.22
N ALA A 418 -20.72 15.17 -8.07
CA ALA A 418 -21.25 14.51 -9.27
C ALA A 418 -20.18 14.04 -10.27
N GLU A 419 -19.00 14.67 -10.25
CA GLU A 419 -17.90 14.36 -11.18
C GLU A 419 -16.87 13.39 -10.60
N THR A 420 -16.83 13.19 -9.27
CA THR A 420 -15.67 12.56 -8.61
C THR A 420 -15.99 11.35 -7.74
N CYS A 421 -17.22 11.19 -7.27
CA CYS A 421 -17.55 10.14 -6.30
C CYS A 421 -18.97 9.58 -6.44
N HIS A 422 -19.18 8.43 -5.81
CA HIS A 422 -20.52 7.92 -5.53
C HIS A 422 -21.10 8.67 -4.33
N LEU A 423 -22.41 8.92 -4.34
CA LEU A 423 -23.10 9.70 -3.31
C LEU A 423 -24.04 8.81 -2.49
N ILE A 424 -23.88 8.86 -1.17
CA ILE A 424 -24.85 8.33 -0.20
C ILE A 424 -25.47 9.51 0.54
N VAL A 425 -26.79 9.62 0.49
CA VAL A 425 -27.56 10.67 1.16
C VAL A 425 -28.16 10.13 2.45
N LEU A 426 -27.81 10.75 3.58
CA LEU A 426 -28.42 10.50 4.88
C LEU A 426 -29.56 11.49 5.11
N LEU A 427 -30.76 10.95 5.28
CA LEU A 427 -31.98 11.70 5.58
C LEU A 427 -32.25 11.63 7.08
N THR A 428 -32.71 12.73 7.65
CA THR A 428 -33.29 12.75 9.00
C THR A 428 -34.77 12.41 8.90
N VAL A 429 -35.25 11.55 9.81
CA VAL A 429 -36.68 11.31 10.01
C VAL A 429 -37.29 12.46 10.81
#